data_AF-A0A392Q0L7-F1
#
_entry.id   AF-A0A392Q0L7-F1
#
_cell.length_a   1.000
_cell.length_b   1.000
_cell.length_c   1.000
_cell.angle_alpha   90.00
_cell.angle_beta   90.00
_cell.angle_gamma   90.00
#
_symmetry.space_group_name_H-M   'P 1'
#
loop_
_entity.id
_entity.type
_entity.pdbx_description
1 polymer ?
#
loop_
_entity_poly.entity_id
_entity_poly.type
_entity_poly.pdbx_seq_one_letter_code
_entity_poly.pdbx_strand_id
1 'polypeptide(L)'
;HRSPWSDEDYPRGPLSRRIQGVPLPMGLEKQPPMEVYDGSSDPDKHLENIEAMLNYRGIQGEVKCKLFPTTLRKCAMNWYKSLPPKSINSWSDLCHQFTTHFTASRRQPKPRPQSKLPSKRRKSHFVTILSDSTLRLYKSEQMIG
;
A
#
# COMPACT_ATOMS: atom_id res chain seq x y z
N HIS A 1 -10.54 45.92 -6.79
CA HIS A 1 -10.77 44.72 -5.96
C HIS A 1 -10.31 43.50 -6.77
N ARG A 2 -9.12 42.94 -6.49
CA ARG A 2 -8.66 41.70 -7.14
C ARG A 2 -8.89 40.58 -6.13
N SER A 3 -9.71 39.60 -6.50
CA SER A 3 -9.98 38.44 -5.63
C SER A 3 -8.62 37.78 -5.27
N PRO A 4 -8.35 37.46 -3.98
CA PRO A 4 -7.09 36.83 -3.56
C PRO A 4 -6.84 35.46 -4.19
N TRP A 5 -7.87 34.88 -4.81
CA TRP A 5 -7.82 33.62 -5.54
C TRP A 5 -7.50 33.92 -7.01
N SER A 6 -6.29 34.40 -7.25
CA SER A 6 -5.78 34.48 -8.62
C SER A 6 -5.56 33.05 -9.11
N ASP A 7 -6.26 32.65 -10.18
CA ASP A 7 -6.18 31.34 -10.85
C ASP A 7 -4.77 30.93 -11.35
N GLU A 8 -3.75 31.74 -11.11
CA GLU A 8 -2.44 31.65 -11.76
C GLU A 8 -1.36 30.92 -10.96
N ASP A 9 -1.60 30.52 -9.71
CA ASP A 9 -0.57 29.87 -8.87
C ASP A 9 -1.04 28.58 -8.17
N TYR A 10 -2.21 28.03 -8.49
CA TYR A 10 -2.51 26.67 -8.06
C TYR A 10 -1.73 25.70 -8.97
N PRO A 11 -0.71 24.97 -8.48
CA PRO A 11 -0.12 23.89 -9.26
C PRO A 11 -1.26 23.00 -9.72
N ARG A 12 -1.36 22.79 -11.03
CA ARG A 12 -2.41 21.99 -11.67
C ARG A 12 -2.71 20.79 -10.77
N GLY A 13 -3.85 20.79 -10.10
CA GLY A 13 -4.18 19.77 -9.10
C GLY A 13 -4.14 18.37 -9.71
N PRO A 14 -4.25 17.32 -8.88
CA PRO A 14 -4.14 15.95 -9.37
C PRO A 14 -5.27 15.54 -10.32
N LEU A 15 -6.37 16.30 -10.35
CA LEU A 15 -7.48 16.07 -11.29
C LEU A 15 -7.10 16.47 -12.73
N SER A 16 -7.46 15.62 -13.69
CA SER A 16 -7.37 15.93 -15.12
C SER A 16 -8.26 17.11 -15.53
N ARG A 17 -7.93 17.75 -16.67
CA ARG A 17 -8.72 18.87 -17.22
C ARG A 17 -10.18 18.49 -17.46
N ARG A 18 -10.44 17.24 -17.87
CA ARG A 18 -11.79 16.71 -18.10
C ARG A 18 -12.63 16.79 -16.82
N ILE A 19 -12.07 16.34 -15.71
CA ILE A 19 -12.74 16.37 -14.40
C ILE A 19 -12.89 17.80 -13.89
N GLN A 20 -11.85 18.63 -14.01
CA GLN A 20 -11.88 20.02 -13.53
C GLN A 20 -13.02 20.82 -14.17
N GLY A 21 -13.23 20.65 -15.49
CA GLY A 21 -14.25 21.34 -16.27
C GLY A 21 -15.69 20.89 -16.02
N VAL A 22 -15.93 19.81 -15.27
CA VAL A 22 -17.30 19.37 -14.97
C VAL A 22 -17.95 20.34 -13.98
N PRO A 23 -19.14 20.90 -14.28
CA PRO A 23 -19.84 21.76 -13.33
C PRO A 23 -20.23 20.95 -12.09
N LEU A 24 -20.05 21.55 -10.92
CA LEU A 24 -20.58 20.95 -9.69
C LEU A 24 -22.10 21.17 -9.67
N PRO A 25 -22.91 20.15 -9.31
CA PRO A 25 -24.35 20.32 -9.21
C PRO A 25 -24.67 21.36 -8.12
N MET A 26 -25.55 22.30 -8.45
CA MET A 26 -26.08 23.28 -7.51
C MET A 26 -26.92 22.55 -6.45
N GLY A 27 -26.73 22.84 -5.16
CA GLY A 27 -27.46 22.20 -4.06
C GLY A 27 -26.64 21.30 -3.12
N LEU A 28 -25.31 21.21 -3.29
CA LEU A 28 -24.40 20.62 -2.29
C LEU A 28 -24.05 21.58 -1.14
N GLU A 29 -24.83 22.65 -0.94
CA GLU A 29 -24.57 23.70 0.05
C GLU A 29 -24.53 23.18 1.48
N LYS A 30 -25.26 22.09 1.76
CA LYS A 30 -25.05 21.27 2.94
C LYS A 30 -24.26 20.05 2.49
N GLN A 31 -22.94 20.12 2.62
CA GLN A 31 -22.13 18.91 2.60
C GLN A 31 -22.83 17.91 3.53
N PRO A 32 -23.27 16.74 3.04
CA PRO A 32 -23.68 15.69 3.96
C PRO A 32 -22.54 15.49 4.96
N PRO A 33 -22.81 15.07 6.20
CA PRO A 33 -21.76 14.68 7.13
C PRO A 33 -21.05 13.45 6.55
N MET A 34 -20.14 13.70 5.62
CA MET A 34 -19.26 12.71 5.05
C MET A 34 -18.28 12.40 6.15
N GLU A 35 -18.10 11.11 6.44
CA GLU A 35 -17.05 10.71 7.35
C GLU A 35 -15.72 11.27 6.85
N VAL A 36 -14.98 11.84 7.80
CA VAL A 36 -13.69 12.42 7.53
C VAL A 36 -12.64 11.34 7.65
N TYR A 37 -11.87 11.14 6.60
CA TYR A 37 -10.74 10.22 6.59
C TYR A 37 -9.45 10.94 6.93
N ASP A 38 -8.85 10.56 8.06
CA ASP A 38 -7.59 11.12 8.52
C ASP A 38 -6.39 10.19 8.31
N GLY A 39 -6.59 9.04 7.65
CA GLY A 39 -5.56 8.02 7.38
C GLY A 39 -5.51 6.86 8.37
N SER A 40 -6.34 6.86 9.42
CA SER A 40 -6.30 5.83 10.47
C SER A 40 -7.31 4.69 10.29
N SER A 41 -8.45 4.97 9.65
CA SER A 41 -9.51 3.99 9.43
C SER A 41 -9.30 3.17 8.15
N ASP A 42 -10.20 2.22 7.91
CA ASP A 42 -10.14 1.38 6.72
C ASP A 42 -10.42 2.19 5.43
N PRO A 43 -9.47 2.29 4.49
CA PRO A 43 -9.68 3.01 3.24
C PRO A 43 -10.77 2.37 2.36
N ASP A 44 -10.94 1.05 2.39
CA ASP A 44 -11.96 0.36 1.58
C ASP A 44 -13.36 0.72 2.10
N LYS A 45 -13.54 0.68 3.43
CA LYS A 45 -14.80 1.09 4.08
C LYS A 45 -15.11 2.57 3.86
N HIS A 46 -14.09 3.43 3.88
CA HIS A 46 -14.25 4.85 3.58
C HIS A 46 -14.75 5.07 2.14
N LEU A 47 -14.19 4.34 1.17
CA LEU A 47 -14.64 4.41 -0.22
C LEU A 47 -16.08 3.91 -0.39
N GLU A 48 -16.43 2.78 0.24
CA GLU A 48 -17.80 2.25 0.22
C GLU A 48 -18.81 3.27 0.76
N ASN A 49 -18.48 3.94 1.86
CA ASN A 49 -19.34 4.98 2.46
C ASN A 49 -19.54 6.18 1.53
N ILE A 50 -18.46 6.66 0.90
CA ILE A 50 -18.55 7.75 -0.09
C ILE A 50 -19.36 7.31 -1.30
N GLU A 51 -19.11 6.11 -1.80
CA GLU A 51 -19.79 5.56 -2.97
C GLU A 51 -21.29 5.45 -2.73
N ALA A 52 -21.71 4.85 -1.61
CA ALA A 52 -23.12 4.71 -1.26
C ALA A 52 -23.83 6.08 -1.18
N MET A 53 -23.22 7.05 -0.50
CA MET A 53 -23.78 8.38 -0.32
C MET A 53 -23.88 9.18 -1.62
N LEU A 54 -22.84 9.15 -2.46
CA LEU A 54 -22.83 9.88 -3.72
C LEU A 54 -23.70 9.21 -4.78
N ASN A 55 -23.79 7.88 -4.78
CA ASN A 55 -24.71 7.13 -5.63
C ASN A 55 -26.18 7.42 -5.26
N TYR A 56 -26.51 7.47 -3.97
CA TYR A 56 -27.85 7.85 -3.51
C TYR A 56 -28.28 9.22 -4.03
N ARG A 57 -27.33 10.15 -4.21
CA ARG A 57 -27.57 11.50 -4.77
C ARG A 57 -27.45 11.57 -6.30
N GLY A 58 -27.27 10.45 -6.99
CA GLY A 58 -27.14 10.41 -8.46
C GLY A 58 -25.86 11.08 -9.00
N ILE A 59 -24.82 11.18 -8.18
CA ILE A 59 -23.60 11.92 -8.53
C ILE A 59 -22.69 11.09 -9.44
N GLN A 60 -22.31 11.67 -10.57
CA GLN A 60 -21.45 11.05 -11.58
C GLN A 60 -19.98 10.98 -11.13
N GLY A 61 -19.22 10.02 -11.69
CA GLY A 61 -17.84 9.71 -11.27
C GLY A 61 -16.88 10.90 -11.29
N GLU A 62 -16.95 11.77 -12.30
CA GLU A 62 -16.14 12.99 -12.37
C GLU A 62 -16.44 13.95 -11.20
N VAL A 63 -17.73 14.11 -10.86
CA VAL A 63 -18.13 14.93 -9.71
C VAL A 63 -17.70 14.27 -8.41
N LYS A 64 -17.75 12.93 -8.29
CA LYS A 64 -17.19 12.21 -7.13
C LYS A 64 -15.72 12.56 -6.91
N CYS A 65 -14.92 12.64 -7.98
CA CYS A 65 -13.51 13.03 -7.89
C CYS A 65 -13.30 14.44 -7.34
N LYS A 66 -14.20 15.38 -7.65
CA LYS A 66 -14.15 16.76 -7.13
C LYS A 66 -14.57 16.85 -5.67
N LEU A 67 -15.46 15.97 -5.21
CA LEU A 67 -15.95 15.95 -3.83
C LEU A 67 -15.04 15.17 -2.89
N PHE A 68 -14.36 14.14 -3.37
CA PHE A 68 -13.50 13.31 -2.54
C PHE A 68 -12.52 14.08 -1.64
N PRO A 69 -11.80 15.12 -2.10
CA PRO A 69 -10.85 15.84 -1.26
C PRO A 69 -11.49 16.49 -0.04
N THR A 70 -12.80 16.82 -0.09
CA THR A 70 -13.50 17.43 1.04
C THR A 70 -13.63 16.48 2.22
N THR A 71 -13.56 15.16 1.97
CA THR A 71 -13.62 14.09 2.97
C THR A 71 -12.27 13.81 3.63
N LEU A 72 -11.17 14.38 3.14
CA LEU A 72 -9.83 14.08 3.62
C LEU A 72 -9.35 15.10 4.66
N ARG A 73 -8.60 14.64 5.66
CA ARG A 73 -7.86 15.47 6.62
C ARG A 73 -6.47 14.91 6.88
N LYS A 74 -5.64 15.70 7.57
CA LYS A 74 -4.30 15.33 8.04
C LYS A 74 -3.46 14.65 6.94
N CYS A 75 -2.94 13.45 7.20
CA CYS A 75 -2.05 12.76 6.26
C CYS A 75 -2.76 12.36 4.95
N ALA A 76 -4.08 12.14 4.97
CA ALA A 76 -4.85 11.87 3.77
C ALA A 76 -4.93 13.09 2.83
N MET A 77 -5.11 14.28 3.40
CA MET A 77 -5.06 15.52 2.62
C MET A 77 -3.64 15.78 2.08
N ASN A 78 -2.61 15.49 2.88
CA ASN A 78 -1.21 15.65 2.44
C ASN A 78 -0.87 14.71 1.28
N TRP A 79 -1.31 13.45 1.34
CA TRP A 79 -1.18 12.50 0.24
C TRP A 79 -1.86 13.01 -1.02
N TYR A 80 -3.09 13.51 -0.92
CA TYR A 80 -3.81 14.02 -2.09
C TYR A 80 -3.07 15.20 -2.74
N LYS A 81 -2.48 16.10 -1.93
CA LYS A 81 -1.67 17.22 -2.40
C LYS A 81 -0.32 16.80 -3.00
N SER A 82 0.22 15.63 -2.62
CA SER A 82 1.49 15.12 -3.15
C SER A 82 1.34 14.34 -4.47
N LEU A 83 0.10 14.12 -4.94
CA LEU A 83 -0.15 13.45 -6.20
C LEU A 83 0.36 14.29 -7.40
N PRO A 84 0.88 13.65 -8.47
CA PRO A 84 1.28 14.37 -9.67
C PRO A 84 0.11 15.13 -10.31
N PRO A 85 0.37 16.29 -10.92
CA PRO A 85 -0.64 17.02 -11.68
C PRO A 85 -1.33 16.14 -12.72
N LYS A 86 -2.67 16.21 -12.79
CA LYS A 86 -3.49 15.46 -13.75
C LYS A 86 -3.33 13.93 -13.68
N SER A 87 -2.87 13.36 -12.57
CA SER A 87 -2.75 11.91 -12.40
C SER A 87 -4.10 11.17 -12.27
N ILE A 88 -5.19 11.88 -11.97
CA ILE A 88 -6.52 11.32 -11.77
C ILE A 88 -7.40 11.61 -13.01
N ASN A 89 -7.73 10.56 -13.77
CA ASN A 89 -8.59 10.66 -14.96
C ASN A 89 -9.99 10.07 -14.76
N SER A 90 -10.22 9.34 -13.67
CA SER A 90 -11.52 8.74 -13.34
C SER A 90 -11.70 8.53 -11.83
N TRP A 91 -12.93 8.23 -11.42
CA TRP A 91 -13.22 7.79 -10.04
C TRP A 91 -12.47 6.51 -9.68
N SER A 92 -12.40 5.56 -10.62
CA SER A 92 -11.68 4.31 -10.44
C SER A 92 -10.18 4.53 -10.21
N ASP A 93 -9.56 5.45 -10.98
CA ASP A 93 -8.13 5.79 -10.82
C ASP A 93 -7.85 6.36 -9.43
N LEU A 94 -8.76 7.20 -8.93
CA LEU A 94 -8.67 7.80 -7.61
C LEU A 94 -8.77 6.73 -6.53
N CYS A 95 -9.79 5.86 -6.60
CA CYS A 95 -9.98 4.76 -5.66
C CYS A 95 -8.78 3.82 -5.63
N HIS A 96 -8.22 3.50 -6.80
CA HIS A 96 -7.05 2.63 -6.91
C HIS A 96 -5.81 3.25 -6.27
N GLN A 97 -5.51 4.52 -6.57
CA GLN A 97 -4.36 5.22 -5.97
C GLN A 97 -4.52 5.37 -4.45
N PHE A 98 -5.74 5.66 -3.98
CA PHE A 98 -6.05 5.82 -2.57
C PHE A 98 -5.86 4.51 -1.79
N THR A 99 -6.48 3.42 -2.24
CA THR A 99 -6.35 2.11 -1.60
C THR A 99 -4.91 1.59 -1.65
N THR A 100 -4.22 1.76 -2.79
CA THR A 100 -2.80 1.37 -2.90
C THR A 100 -1.94 2.07 -1.87
N HIS A 101 -2.12 3.37 -1.65
CA HIS A 101 -1.35 4.14 -0.66
C HIS A 101 -1.67 3.75 0.79
N PHE A 102 -2.95 3.72 1.16
CA PHE A 102 -3.36 3.51 2.56
C PHE A 102 -3.40 2.03 2.98
N THR A 103 -3.64 1.10 2.05
CA THR A 103 -3.58 -0.35 2.35
C THR A 103 -2.15 -0.86 2.42
N ALA A 104 -1.23 -0.35 1.58
CA ALA A 104 0.19 -0.69 1.69
C ALA A 104 0.81 -0.20 3.01
N SER A 105 0.39 0.97 3.52
CA SER A 105 0.82 1.51 4.81
C SER A 105 0.45 0.59 5.99
N ARG A 106 -0.69 -0.12 5.92
CA ARG A 106 -1.14 -1.04 6.97
C ARG A 106 -0.45 -2.42 6.94
N ARG A 107 0.18 -2.80 5.83
CA ARG A 107 0.79 -4.13 5.62
C ARG A 107 2.23 -4.28 6.09
N GLN A 108 2.73 -3.40 6.97
CA GLN A 108 3.99 -3.63 7.65
C GLN A 108 3.74 -4.35 9.00
N PRO A 109 3.67 -5.70 9.06
CA PRO A 109 3.92 -6.35 10.33
C PRO A 109 5.37 -6.03 10.68
N LYS A 110 5.60 -5.32 11.79
CA LYS A 110 6.92 -5.32 12.43
C LYS A 110 7.36 -6.79 12.54
N PRO A 111 8.53 -7.20 12.04
CA PRO A 111 9.02 -8.54 12.33
C PRO A 111 9.14 -8.63 13.85
N ARG A 112 8.34 -9.52 14.45
CA ARG A 112 8.56 -9.94 15.85
C ARG A 112 10.00 -10.42 15.93
N PRO A 113 10.80 -10.02 16.93
CA PRO A 113 12.15 -10.56 17.08
C PRO A 113 12.03 -12.08 17.23
N GLN A 114 12.45 -12.79 16.19
CA GLN A 114 12.40 -14.24 16.11
C GLN A 114 13.42 -14.76 17.12
N SER A 115 12.94 -15.34 18.22
CA SER A 115 13.78 -16.11 19.12
C SER A 115 14.49 -17.19 18.31
N LYS A 116 15.82 -17.13 18.31
CA LYS A 116 16.68 -18.02 17.54
C LYS A 116 16.53 -19.45 18.08
N LEU A 117 15.86 -20.32 17.33
CA LEU A 117 15.95 -21.76 17.53
C LEU A 117 17.23 -22.28 16.86
N PRO A 118 18.11 -23.03 17.55
CA PRO A 118 19.37 -23.46 16.96
C PRO A 118 19.17 -24.54 15.88
N SER A 119 19.74 -24.27 14.71
CA SER A 119 19.79 -25.14 13.54
C SER A 119 20.63 -26.41 13.82
N LYS A 120 20.01 -27.59 13.78
CA LYS A 120 20.72 -28.88 13.76
C LYS A 120 21.34 -29.09 12.38
N ARG A 121 22.67 -28.97 12.31
CA ARG A 121 23.48 -29.29 11.12
C ARG A 121 23.36 -30.78 10.78
N ARG A 122 22.97 -31.10 9.55
CA ARG A 122 23.13 -32.44 8.95
C ARG A 122 24.63 -32.65 8.65
N LYS A 123 25.24 -33.72 9.15
CA LYS A 123 26.55 -34.19 8.68
C LYS A 123 26.31 -35.46 7.87
N SER A 124 26.49 -35.36 6.56
CA SER A 124 26.68 -36.49 5.66
C SER A 124 28.18 -36.59 5.39
N HIS A 125 28.80 -37.71 5.70
CA HIS A 125 30.08 -38.12 5.11
C HIS A 125 29.98 -39.60 4.76
N PHE A 126 30.24 -39.88 3.49
CA PHE A 126 30.22 -41.18 2.86
C PHE A 126 31.69 -41.55 2.54
N VAL A 127 32.02 -42.84 2.66
CA VAL A 127 33.21 -43.59 2.12
C VAL A 127 34.54 -43.31 2.84
N THR A 128 35.36 -44.30 3.22
CA THR A 128 35.80 -45.49 2.46
C THR A 128 36.09 -46.70 3.36
N ILE A 129 35.57 -47.86 2.97
CA ILE A 129 35.91 -49.18 3.52
C ILE A 129 37.25 -49.59 2.91
N LEU A 130 38.32 -49.55 3.69
CA LEU A 130 39.48 -50.39 3.41
C LEU A 130 39.12 -51.80 3.90
N SER A 131 39.19 -52.76 2.98
CA SER A 131 38.90 -54.17 3.20
C SER A 131 39.91 -54.80 4.19
N ASP A 132 39.39 -55.73 4.99
CA ASP A 132 40.03 -56.44 6.10
C ASP A 132 41.37 -57.13 5.72
N SER A 133 41.57 -57.42 4.44
CA SER A 133 42.78 -58.08 3.91
C SER A 133 44.07 -57.27 4.11
N THR A 134 43.97 -55.95 4.23
CA THR A 134 45.14 -55.07 4.47
C THR A 134 45.53 -54.99 5.95
N LEU A 135 44.62 -55.31 6.89
CA LEU A 135 44.90 -55.25 8.33
C LEU A 135 45.63 -56.50 8.84
N ARG A 136 45.49 -57.64 8.14
CA ARG A 136 46.17 -58.90 8.49
C ARG A 136 47.68 -58.90 8.23
N LEU A 137 48.18 -58.05 7.33
CA LEU A 137 49.61 -57.92 7.08
C LEU A 137 50.30 -56.98 8.08
N TYR A 138 49.59 -55.99 8.63
CA TYR A 138 50.17 -55.01 9.55
C TYR A 138 50.33 -55.51 10.99
N LYS A 139 49.71 -56.65 11.35
CA LYS A 139 49.74 -57.20 12.72
C LYS A 139 50.53 -58.51 12.86
N SER A 140 51.01 -59.10 11.76
CA SER A 140 51.86 -60.30 11.80
C SER A 140 53.36 -60.00 11.89
N GLU A 141 53.80 -58.76 11.63
CA GLU A 141 55.22 -58.36 11.72
C GLU A 141 55.66 -57.85 13.12
N GLN A 142 54.81 -57.95 14.15
CA GLN A 142 55.09 -57.39 15.49
C GLN A 142 54.92 -58.38 16.66
N MET A 143 54.79 -59.70 16.41
CA MET A 143 54.64 -60.71 17.47
C MET A 143 55.50 -61.98 17.25
N ILE A 144 56.66 -61.84 16.59
CA ILE A 144 57.73 -62.84 16.65
C ILE A 144 58.92 -62.15 17.35
N GLY A 145 58.94 -62.28 18.67
CA GLY A 145 59.94 -61.78 19.59
C GLY A 145 59.62 -62.24 21.00
#